data_AF-A0A9P9WS09-F1
#
_entry.id   AF-A0A9P9WS09-F1
#
_cell.length_a   1.000
_cell.length_b   1.000
_cell.length_c   1.000
_cell.angle_alpha   90.00
_cell.angle_beta   90.00
_cell.angle_gamma   90.00
#
_symmetry.space_group_name_H-M   'P 1'
#
loop_
_entity.id
_entity.type
_entity.pdbx_description
1 polymer ?
#
loop_
_entity_poly.entity_id
_entity_poly.type
_entity_poly.pdbx_seq_one_letter_code
_entity_poly.pdbx_strand_id
1 'polypeptide(L)'
;MFAVKTMIDEVRRLGNEFETYDVEALLAATQASILYILLQAQYASYLSQDDIAFMVNTLGDMMTKLHLSTVYQSDIHRIKTLTQREWALYESIRRAANLLFVLETLLDVIIGHREVPDCPGFGAVPLPCSRDLWNYECKDAWPHRLKRDTASRTSGKTLTIGDLIKSSQSTFSSDPGDRDSGLLGEAAKWGERVDEFGSLVWMAITLN
;
A
#
# COMPACT_ATOMS: atom_id res chain seq x y z
N MET A 1 -11.40 -10.41 -26.84
CA MET A 1 -12.45 -10.45 -25.79
C MET A 1 -12.86 -9.01 -25.49
N PHE A 2 -14.16 -8.68 -25.58
CA PHE A 2 -14.65 -7.28 -25.46
C PHE A 2 -14.27 -6.64 -24.11
N ALA A 3 -14.47 -7.36 -23.00
CA ALA A 3 -14.17 -6.87 -21.65
C ALA A 3 -12.71 -6.48 -21.42
N VAL A 4 -11.76 -7.32 -21.86
CA VAL A 4 -10.30 -7.04 -21.73
C VAL A 4 -9.93 -5.76 -22.48
N LYS A 5 -10.43 -5.61 -23.72
CA LYS A 5 -10.19 -4.41 -24.51
C LYS A 5 -10.73 -3.15 -23.82
N THR A 6 -11.95 -3.20 -23.29
CA THR A 6 -12.55 -2.08 -22.56
C THR A 6 -11.72 -1.68 -21.34
N MET A 7 -11.18 -2.65 -20.58
CA MET A 7 -10.32 -2.36 -19.42
C MET A 7 -9.01 -1.68 -19.82
N ILE A 8 -8.36 -2.13 -20.90
CA ILE A 8 -7.12 -1.50 -21.41
C ILE A 8 -7.41 -0.07 -21.89
N ASP A 9 -8.48 0.11 -22.66
CA ASP A 9 -8.89 1.41 -23.17
C ASP A 9 -9.20 2.39 -22.02
N GLU A 10 -9.78 1.90 -20.92
CA GLU A 10 -10.01 2.70 -19.72
C GLU A 10 -8.71 3.04 -18.98
N VAL A 11 -7.77 2.11 -18.81
CA VAL A 11 -6.45 2.43 -18.22
C VAL A 11 -5.71 3.46 -19.08
N ARG A 12 -5.81 3.38 -20.42
CA ARG A 12 -5.27 4.40 -21.33
C ARG A 12 -5.91 5.76 -21.12
N ARG A 13 -7.23 5.81 -21.01
CA ARG A 13 -7.95 7.04 -20.73
C ARG A 13 -7.48 7.66 -19.41
N LEU A 14 -7.41 6.86 -18.34
CA LEU A 14 -6.91 7.29 -17.04
C LEU A 14 -5.45 7.79 -17.13
N GLY A 15 -4.57 7.06 -17.82
CA GLY A 15 -3.17 7.43 -18.03
C GLY A 15 -2.95 8.70 -18.85
N ASN A 16 -3.91 9.08 -19.68
CA ASN A 16 -3.85 10.35 -20.43
C ASN A 16 -4.38 11.54 -19.62
N GLU A 17 -5.26 11.30 -18.64
CA GLU A 17 -5.99 12.35 -17.92
C GLU A 17 -5.48 12.60 -16.49
N PHE A 18 -4.74 11.65 -15.89
CA PHE A 18 -4.35 11.69 -14.48
C PHE A 18 -3.55 12.93 -14.09
N GLU A 19 -2.91 13.59 -15.06
CA GLU A 19 -2.17 14.82 -14.78
C GLU A 19 -3.06 15.98 -14.32
N THR A 20 -4.35 15.91 -14.61
CA THR A 20 -5.33 16.94 -14.24
C THR A 20 -6.12 16.62 -12.98
N TYR A 21 -5.97 15.40 -12.44
CA TYR A 21 -6.75 14.93 -11.29
C TYR A 21 -6.29 15.58 -9.98
N ASP A 22 -7.27 15.87 -9.12
CA ASP A 22 -7.00 16.10 -7.70
C ASP A 22 -6.61 14.80 -6.98
N VAL A 23 -6.22 14.89 -5.71
CA VAL A 23 -5.72 13.74 -4.94
C VAL A 23 -6.77 12.63 -4.80
N GLU A 24 -8.05 12.96 -4.65
CA GLU A 24 -9.11 11.96 -4.48
C GLU A 24 -9.40 11.24 -5.81
N ALA A 25 -9.52 11.99 -6.91
CA ALA A 25 -9.70 11.43 -8.25
C ALA A 25 -8.48 10.61 -8.68
N LEU A 26 -7.27 11.05 -8.36
CA LEU A 26 -6.03 10.33 -8.63
C LEU A 26 -5.95 9.01 -7.85
N LEU A 27 -6.34 9.01 -6.57
CA LEU A 27 -6.44 7.77 -5.79
C LEU A 27 -7.47 6.81 -6.41
N ALA A 28 -8.65 7.30 -6.77
CA ALA A 28 -9.68 6.47 -7.38
C ALA A 28 -9.21 5.87 -8.72
N ALA A 29 -8.55 6.67 -9.57
CA ALA A 29 -7.97 6.20 -10.83
C ALA A 29 -6.86 5.16 -10.62
N THR A 30 -6.02 5.37 -9.60
CA THR A 30 -4.96 4.42 -9.20
C THR A 30 -5.58 3.10 -8.76
N GLN A 31 -6.56 3.13 -7.86
CA GLN A 31 -7.25 1.93 -7.36
C GLN A 31 -8.00 1.19 -8.49
N ALA A 32 -8.67 1.91 -9.39
CA ALA A 32 -9.32 1.32 -10.55
C ALA A 32 -8.30 0.63 -11.47
N SER A 33 -7.16 1.26 -11.72
CA SER A 33 -6.10 0.70 -12.56
C SER A 33 -5.49 -0.56 -11.95
N ILE A 34 -5.29 -0.60 -10.63
CA ILE A 34 -4.87 -1.82 -9.92
C ILE A 34 -5.88 -2.95 -10.15
N LEU A 35 -7.18 -2.68 -10.00
CA LEU A 35 -8.23 -3.68 -10.24
C LEU A 35 -8.22 -4.16 -11.69
N TYR A 36 -8.07 -3.26 -12.66
CA TYR A 36 -8.00 -3.64 -14.07
C TYR A 36 -6.78 -4.51 -14.38
N ILE A 37 -5.61 -4.22 -13.81
CA ILE A 37 -4.40 -5.04 -13.96
C ILE A 37 -4.63 -6.43 -13.36
N LEU A 38 -5.17 -6.52 -12.14
CA LEU A 38 -5.49 -7.77 -11.47
C LEU A 38 -6.49 -8.62 -12.27
N LEU A 39 -7.57 -8.01 -12.75
CA LEU A 39 -8.59 -8.68 -13.57
C LEU A 39 -8.05 -9.13 -14.93
N GLN A 40 -6.99 -8.49 -15.43
CA GLN A 40 -6.35 -8.85 -16.68
C GLN A 40 -5.25 -9.90 -16.52
N ALA A 41 -4.70 -10.10 -15.32
CA ALA A 41 -3.68 -11.12 -15.06
C ALA A 41 -4.13 -12.53 -15.47
N GLN A 42 -5.41 -12.85 -15.30
CA GLN A 42 -6.04 -14.11 -15.76
C GLN A 42 -6.13 -14.25 -17.29
N TYR A 43 -5.91 -13.18 -18.04
CA TYR A 43 -5.94 -13.13 -19.50
C TYR A 43 -4.60 -12.70 -20.11
N ALA A 44 -3.50 -12.81 -19.35
CA ALA A 44 -2.18 -12.31 -19.76
C ALA A 44 -1.69 -12.86 -21.11
N SER A 45 -2.08 -14.09 -21.48
CA SER A 45 -1.75 -14.71 -22.78
C SER A 45 -2.36 -14.00 -23.99
N TYR A 46 -3.35 -13.13 -23.79
CA TYR A 46 -4.03 -12.36 -24.84
C TYR A 46 -3.58 -10.89 -24.90
N LEU A 47 -2.69 -10.48 -24.00
CA LEU A 47 -2.19 -9.11 -23.94
C LEU A 47 -0.89 -8.99 -24.73
N SER A 48 -0.72 -7.87 -25.42
CA SER A 48 0.59 -7.54 -25.96
C SER A 48 1.52 -7.10 -24.83
N GLN A 49 2.84 -7.29 -25.02
CA GLN A 49 3.83 -6.78 -24.07
C GLN A 49 3.72 -5.25 -23.91
N ASP A 50 3.41 -4.55 -25.00
CA ASP A 50 3.22 -3.09 -24.98
C ASP A 50 2.02 -2.67 -24.13
N ASP A 51 0.91 -3.40 -24.19
CA ASP A 51 -0.26 -3.14 -23.34
C ASP A 51 0.07 -3.36 -21.86
N ILE A 52 0.77 -4.43 -21.53
CA ILE A 52 1.20 -4.72 -20.15
C ILE A 52 2.13 -3.62 -19.65
N ALA A 53 3.17 -3.28 -20.42
CA ALA A 53 4.12 -2.24 -20.07
C ALA A 53 3.43 -0.89 -19.87
N PHE A 54 2.52 -0.51 -20.77
CA PHE A 54 1.75 0.72 -20.65
C PHE A 54 0.94 0.77 -19.34
N MET A 55 0.20 -0.31 -19.02
CA MET A 55 -0.62 -0.33 -17.80
C MET A 55 0.22 -0.25 -16.53
N VAL A 56 1.32 -0.99 -16.47
CA VAL A 56 2.23 -1.01 -15.33
C VAL A 56 2.92 0.33 -15.13
N ASN A 57 3.39 0.96 -16.21
CA ASN A 57 4.00 2.30 -16.15
C ASN A 57 2.98 3.36 -15.73
N THR A 58 1.78 3.34 -16.33
CA THR A 58 0.69 4.25 -15.98
C THR A 58 0.34 4.17 -14.49
N LEU A 59 0.25 2.95 -13.95
CA LEU A 59 0.01 2.75 -12.52
C LEU A 59 1.15 3.35 -11.66
N GLY A 60 2.40 3.12 -12.05
CA GLY A 60 3.57 3.68 -11.39
C GLY A 60 3.60 5.21 -11.41
N ASP A 61 3.24 5.83 -12.52
CA ASP A 61 3.21 7.29 -12.67
C ASP A 61 2.12 7.93 -11.80
N MET A 62 0.91 7.35 -11.77
CA MET A 62 -0.16 7.80 -10.88
C MET A 62 0.21 7.67 -9.40
N MET A 63 0.84 6.55 -9.01
CA MET A 63 1.30 6.36 -7.64
C MET A 63 2.44 7.32 -7.28
N THR A 64 3.36 7.57 -8.21
CA THR A 64 4.44 8.55 -8.05
C THR A 64 3.87 9.94 -7.80
N LYS A 65 2.85 10.34 -8.57
CA LYS A 65 2.18 11.62 -8.36
C LYS A 65 1.47 11.70 -7.00
N LEU A 66 0.80 10.63 -6.55
CA LEU A 66 0.24 10.55 -5.20
C LEU A 66 1.32 10.71 -4.13
N HIS A 67 2.47 10.08 -4.33
CA HIS A 67 3.61 10.17 -3.42
C HIS A 67 4.15 11.59 -3.30
N LEU A 68 4.37 12.27 -4.42
CA LEU A 68 4.87 13.65 -4.43
C LEU A 68 3.84 14.66 -3.92
N SER A 69 2.54 14.35 -4.02
CA SER A 69 1.45 15.28 -3.66
C SER A 69 0.93 15.10 -2.23
N THR A 70 1.40 14.09 -1.48
CA THR A 70 0.83 13.75 -0.17
C THR A 70 1.88 13.33 0.86
N VAL A 71 1.43 13.17 2.11
CA VAL A 71 2.28 12.83 3.26
C VAL A 71 1.95 11.47 3.86
N TYR A 72 1.38 10.56 3.07
CA TYR A 72 0.89 9.26 3.55
C TYR A 72 2.00 8.43 4.23
N GLN A 73 3.25 8.60 3.80
CA GLN A 73 4.46 7.97 4.34
C GLN A 73 4.84 8.42 5.75
N SER A 74 4.33 9.57 6.20
CA SER A 74 4.58 10.11 7.54
C SER A 74 3.68 9.48 8.59
N ASP A 75 3.94 9.73 9.88
CA ASP A 75 3.01 9.40 10.96
C ASP A 75 1.81 10.36 10.94
N ILE A 76 0.84 10.10 10.06
CA ILE A 76 -0.35 10.94 9.85
C ILE A 76 -1.15 11.18 11.15
N HIS A 77 -1.02 10.30 12.14
CA HIS A 77 -1.73 10.43 13.41
C HIS A 77 -1.20 11.56 14.30
N ARG A 78 -0.05 12.15 13.96
CA ARG A 78 0.50 13.35 14.61
C ARG A 78 -0.08 14.65 14.05
N ILE A 79 -0.89 14.59 12.99
CA ILE A 79 -1.56 15.76 12.42
C ILE A 79 -2.64 16.22 13.40
N LYS A 80 -2.48 17.42 13.98
CA LYS A 80 -3.34 17.92 15.07
C LYS A 80 -4.82 17.99 14.74
N THR A 81 -5.16 18.29 13.49
CA THR A 81 -6.53 18.53 13.02
C THR A 81 -6.99 17.46 12.04
N LEU A 82 -6.43 16.25 12.14
CA LEU A 82 -6.75 15.15 11.23
C LEU A 82 -8.24 14.78 11.30
N THR A 83 -8.96 14.99 10.22
CA THR A 83 -10.34 14.53 10.08
C THR A 83 -10.39 13.06 9.68
N GLN A 84 -11.53 12.39 9.92
CA GLN A 84 -11.72 11.01 9.48
C GLN A 84 -11.61 10.87 7.95
N ARG A 85 -12.06 11.88 7.19
CA ARG A 85 -11.97 11.90 5.72
C ARG A 85 -10.51 11.95 5.26
N GLU A 86 -9.73 12.90 5.79
CA GLU A 86 -8.31 13.02 5.46
C GLU A 86 -7.52 11.77 5.88
N TRP A 87 -7.81 11.24 7.06
CA TRP A 87 -7.23 9.97 7.50
C TRP A 87 -7.55 8.83 6.54
N ALA A 88 -8.82 8.69 6.14
CA ALA A 88 -9.24 7.64 5.21
C ALA A 88 -8.56 7.80 3.85
N LEU A 89 -8.37 9.03 3.37
CA LEU A 89 -7.63 9.32 2.15
C LEU A 89 -6.18 8.86 2.25
N TYR A 90 -5.44 9.28 3.28
CA TYR A 90 -4.04 8.88 3.45
C TYR A 90 -3.89 7.38 3.69
N GLU A 91 -4.78 6.78 4.46
CA GLU A 91 -4.79 5.34 4.72
C GLU A 91 -5.11 4.54 3.45
N SER A 92 -5.98 5.06 2.59
CA SER A 92 -6.26 4.45 1.28
C SER A 92 -5.06 4.53 0.34
N ILE A 93 -4.31 5.64 0.35
CA ILE A 93 -3.06 5.77 -0.41
C ILE A 93 -2.00 4.80 0.14
N ARG A 94 -1.86 4.68 1.46
CA ARG A 94 -0.98 3.67 2.08
C ARG A 94 -1.33 2.26 1.63
N ARG A 95 -2.61 1.88 1.69
CA ARG A 95 -3.08 0.57 1.25
C ARG A 95 -2.82 0.34 -0.23
N ALA A 96 -3.01 1.35 -1.09
CA ALA A 96 -2.63 1.26 -2.49
C ALA A 96 -1.12 1.02 -2.66
N ALA A 97 -0.27 1.77 -1.96
CA ALA A 97 1.19 1.58 -2.00
C ALA A 97 1.62 0.18 -1.50
N ASN A 98 1.01 -0.32 -0.41
CA ASN A 98 1.24 -1.68 0.07
C ASN A 98 0.79 -2.73 -0.96
N LEU A 99 -0.32 -2.49 -1.66
CA LEU A 99 -0.80 -3.39 -2.70
C LEU A 99 0.16 -3.42 -3.91
N LEU A 100 0.72 -2.28 -4.31
CA LEU A 100 1.76 -2.26 -5.35
C LEU A 100 2.97 -3.10 -4.96
N PHE A 101 3.45 -2.99 -3.71
CA PHE A 101 4.51 -3.86 -3.20
C PHE A 101 4.14 -5.35 -3.29
N VAL A 102 2.92 -5.71 -2.90
CA VAL A 102 2.42 -7.09 -3.01
C VAL A 102 2.42 -7.55 -4.47
N LEU A 103 1.97 -6.70 -5.40
CA LEU A 103 1.93 -7.03 -6.83
C LEU A 103 3.33 -7.21 -7.42
N GLU A 104 4.28 -6.30 -7.12
CA GLU A 104 5.67 -6.46 -7.55
C GLU A 104 6.28 -7.76 -7.05
N THR A 105 6.03 -8.10 -5.78
CA THR A 105 6.58 -9.30 -5.14
C THR A 105 5.95 -10.58 -5.72
N LEU A 106 4.63 -10.62 -5.90
CA LEU A 106 3.92 -11.83 -6.31
C LEU A 106 3.93 -12.06 -7.83
N LEU A 107 3.95 -11.00 -8.63
CA LEU A 107 3.91 -11.09 -10.09
C LEU A 107 5.31 -10.99 -10.72
N ASP A 108 6.35 -10.74 -9.93
CA ASP A 108 7.72 -10.51 -10.40
C ASP A 108 7.79 -9.43 -11.49
N VAL A 109 7.11 -8.30 -11.23
CA VAL A 109 7.05 -7.13 -12.12
C VAL A 109 7.64 -5.92 -11.43
N ILE A 110 8.13 -4.97 -12.24
CA ILE A 110 8.58 -3.65 -11.75
C ILE A 110 7.47 -2.66 -12.10
N ILE A 111 6.85 -2.05 -11.09
CA ILE A 111 5.79 -1.06 -11.27
C ILE A 111 6.40 0.34 -11.25
N GLY A 112 6.28 1.04 -12.38
CA GLY A 112 6.82 2.39 -12.54
C GLY A 112 8.35 2.43 -12.66
N HIS A 113 8.90 3.58 -12.32
CA HIS A 113 10.32 3.89 -12.51
C HIS A 113 11.09 3.69 -11.19
N ARG A 114 12.22 2.97 -11.24
CA ARG A 114 13.06 2.70 -10.05
C ARG A 114 13.77 3.93 -9.50
N GLU A 115 13.91 5.00 -10.30
CA GLU A 115 14.70 6.18 -9.98
C GLU A 115 13.81 7.43 -9.93
N VAL A 116 12.83 7.44 -9.03
CA VAL A 116 12.07 8.65 -8.73
C VAL A 116 12.81 9.42 -7.63
N PRO A 117 13.22 10.69 -7.86
CA PRO A 117 13.80 11.54 -6.82
C PRO A 117 12.89 11.63 -5.59
N ASP A 118 13.47 11.59 -4.40
CA ASP A 118 12.77 11.66 -3.11
C ASP A 118 11.79 10.51 -2.82
N CYS A 119 11.81 9.42 -3.60
CA CYS A 119 11.05 8.20 -3.30
C CYS A 119 11.94 7.17 -2.58
N PRO A 120 11.76 6.94 -1.26
CA PRO A 120 12.55 5.96 -0.50
C PRO A 120 12.21 4.49 -0.81
N GLY A 121 11.34 4.24 -1.80
CA GLY A 121 10.84 2.92 -2.17
C GLY A 121 9.87 2.31 -1.14
N PHE A 122 9.42 1.09 -1.41
CA PHE A 122 8.40 0.42 -0.60
C PHE A 122 8.83 0.18 0.85
N GLY A 123 10.13 0.04 1.15
CA GLY A 123 10.61 -0.18 2.51
C GLY A 123 10.22 0.91 3.51
N ALA A 124 9.98 2.13 3.05
CA ALA A 124 9.53 3.25 3.87
C ALA A 124 8.00 3.41 3.94
N VAL A 125 7.24 2.63 3.17
CA VAL A 125 5.77 2.70 3.19
C VAL A 125 5.25 2.18 4.54
N PRO A 126 4.44 2.97 5.27
CA PRO A 126 3.80 2.52 6.49
C PRO A 126 2.88 1.31 6.24
N LEU A 127 2.88 0.37 7.17
CA LEU A 127 1.93 -0.74 7.16
C LEU A 127 0.50 -0.21 7.33
N PRO A 128 -0.51 -0.90 6.76
CA PRO A 128 -1.90 -0.52 6.94
C PRO A 128 -2.29 -0.60 8.42
N CYS A 129 -3.26 0.24 8.78
CA CYS A 129 -3.84 0.29 10.10
C CYS A 129 -4.54 -1.02 10.51
N SER A 130 -4.84 -1.15 11.80
CA SER A 130 -5.59 -2.28 12.32
C SER A 130 -7.01 -2.37 11.75
N ARG A 131 -7.54 -3.59 11.70
CA ARG A 131 -8.91 -3.90 11.26
C ARG A 131 -9.96 -3.02 11.94
N ASP A 132 -9.85 -2.86 13.25
CA ASP A 132 -10.82 -2.08 14.03
C ASP A 132 -10.83 -0.60 13.62
N LEU A 133 -9.67 -0.04 13.26
CA LEU A 133 -9.57 1.35 12.82
C LEU A 133 -10.12 1.52 11.40
N TRP A 134 -9.88 0.56 10.50
CA TRP A 134 -10.40 0.57 9.14
C TRP A 134 -11.90 0.29 9.03
N ASN A 135 -12.44 -0.60 9.87
CA ASN A 135 -13.80 -1.10 9.74
C ASN A 135 -14.85 0.01 9.90
N TYR A 136 -15.63 0.30 8.85
CA TYR A 136 -16.70 1.30 8.89
C TYR A 136 -17.91 0.84 9.73
N GLU A 137 -18.10 -0.47 9.92
CA GLU A 137 -19.21 -1.06 10.67
C GLU A 137 -19.00 -1.01 12.19
N CYS A 138 -17.80 -0.64 12.64
CA CYS A 138 -17.52 -0.51 14.06
C CYS A 138 -18.33 0.66 14.66
N LYS A 139 -19.17 0.33 15.65
CA LYS A 139 -20.06 1.28 16.33
C LYS A 139 -19.32 2.34 17.16
N ASP A 140 -18.06 2.11 17.50
CA ASP A 140 -17.22 3.07 18.19
C ASP A 140 -16.93 4.28 17.30
N ALA A 141 -17.06 5.50 17.84
CA ALA A 141 -16.70 6.71 17.10
C ALA A 141 -15.21 6.66 16.69
N TRP A 142 -14.93 7.05 15.44
CA TRP A 142 -13.58 6.99 14.86
C TRP A 142 -12.49 7.65 15.73
N PRO A 143 -12.70 8.82 16.37
CA PRO A 143 -11.68 9.42 17.24
C PRO A 143 -11.27 8.51 18.42
N HIS A 144 -12.20 7.74 18.99
CA HIS A 144 -11.88 6.79 20.06
C HIS A 144 -11.06 5.62 19.56
N ARG A 145 -11.39 5.10 18.38
CA ARG A 145 -10.64 4.03 17.73
C ARG A 145 -9.23 4.47 17.36
N LEU A 146 -9.09 5.67 16.80
CA LEU A 146 -7.81 6.27 16.48
C LEU A 146 -6.93 6.42 17.73
N LYS A 147 -7.49 6.92 18.84
CA LYS A 147 -6.78 7.04 20.12
C LYS A 147 -6.34 5.68 20.65
N ARG A 148 -7.21 4.66 20.58
CA ARG A 148 -6.89 3.28 21.00
C ARG A 148 -5.77 2.69 20.17
N ASP A 149 -5.83 2.86 18.85
CA ASP A 149 -4.80 2.35 17.92
C ASP A 149 -3.44 3.01 18.17
N THR A 150 -3.40 4.33 18.27
CA THR A 150 -2.15 5.06 18.53
C THR A 150 -1.55 4.75 19.91
N ALA A 151 -2.38 4.61 20.95
CA ALA A 151 -1.94 4.25 22.29
C ALA A 151 -1.40 2.81 22.40
N SER A 152 -1.76 1.93 21.48
CA SER A 152 -1.30 0.53 21.47
C SER A 152 0.12 0.33 20.90
N ARG A 153 0.70 1.37 20.29
CA ARG A 153 2.03 1.30 19.67
C ARG A 153 3.11 1.29 20.75
N THR A 154 3.99 0.30 20.74
CA THR A 154 5.00 0.14 21.80
C THR A 154 6.19 1.09 21.60
N SER A 155 6.64 1.29 20.36
CA SER A 155 7.77 2.16 20.00
C SER A 155 7.39 3.63 19.74
N GLY A 156 6.09 3.95 19.70
CA GLY A 156 5.61 5.27 19.29
C GLY A 156 5.90 5.63 17.81
N LYS A 157 6.42 4.67 17.04
CA LYS A 157 6.66 4.73 15.59
C LYS A 157 5.54 3.99 14.86
N THR A 158 5.28 4.39 13.62
CA THR A 158 4.49 3.59 12.66
C THR A 158 5.41 2.58 11.99
N LEU A 159 5.07 1.28 12.07
CA LEU A 159 5.79 0.22 11.38
C LEU A 159 5.72 0.40 9.87
N THR A 160 6.80 0.07 9.17
CA THR A 160 6.86 0.08 7.70
C THR A 160 7.07 -1.32 7.12
N ILE A 161 6.89 -1.47 5.80
CA ILE A 161 7.23 -2.71 5.08
C ILE A 161 8.68 -3.12 5.36
N GLY A 162 9.62 -2.16 5.39
CA GLY A 162 11.03 -2.43 5.69
C GLY A 162 11.28 -2.92 7.12
N ASP A 163 10.52 -2.44 8.11
CA ASP A 163 10.57 -2.99 9.47
C ASP A 163 10.08 -4.44 9.49
N LEU A 164 9.04 -4.73 8.71
CA LEU A 164 8.43 -6.05 8.63
C LEU A 164 9.34 -7.07 7.93
N ILE A 165 10.01 -6.69 6.83
CA ILE A 165 11.03 -7.51 6.15
C ILE A 165 12.20 -7.82 7.10
N LYS A 166 12.68 -6.83 7.86
CA LYS A 166 13.74 -7.07 8.86
C LYS A 166 13.29 -8.07 9.92
N SER A 167 12.06 -7.93 10.40
CA SER A 167 11.50 -8.85 11.39
C SER A 167 11.35 -10.29 10.88
N SER A 168 10.97 -10.49 9.61
CA SER A 168 10.86 -11.85 9.04
C SER A 168 12.21 -12.52 8.89
N GLN A 169 13.24 -11.79 8.44
CA GLN A 169 14.61 -12.29 8.30
C GLN A 169 15.25 -12.66 9.65
N SER A 170 14.95 -11.89 10.70
CA SER A 170 15.42 -12.17 12.07
C SER A 170 14.92 -13.50 12.63
N THR A 171 13.77 -13.99 12.16
CA THR A 171 13.22 -15.30 12.57
C THR A 171 14.07 -16.47 12.07
N PHE A 172 14.81 -16.29 10.98
CA PHE A 172 15.71 -17.30 10.39
C PHE A 172 17.17 -17.13 10.81
N SER A 173 17.48 -16.07 11.57
CA SER A 173 18.83 -15.72 11.99
C SER A 173 19.09 -16.24 13.41
N SER A 174 20.06 -17.13 13.59
CA SER A 174 20.36 -17.75 14.90
C SER A 174 21.12 -16.84 15.88
N ASP A 175 21.25 -15.54 15.62
CA ASP A 175 22.13 -14.65 16.38
C ASP A 175 21.34 -13.86 17.46
N PRO A 176 21.56 -14.09 18.78
CA PRO A 176 20.70 -13.57 19.86
C PRO A 176 20.97 -12.09 20.23
N GLY A 177 21.62 -11.33 19.36
CA GLY A 177 22.20 -10.01 19.67
C GLY A 177 21.25 -8.83 19.45
N ASP A 178 20.35 -8.61 20.40
CA ASP A 178 19.97 -7.28 20.93
C ASP A 178 19.62 -6.16 19.90
N ARG A 179 18.38 -6.21 19.39
CA ARG A 179 17.50 -5.09 18.90
C ARG A 179 16.30 -5.62 18.09
N ASP A 180 16.44 -6.80 17.49
CA ASP A 180 15.41 -7.42 16.64
C ASP A 180 14.23 -8.02 17.42
N SER A 181 14.41 -8.40 18.69
CA SER A 181 13.34 -8.97 19.52
C SER A 181 12.16 -8.00 19.71
N GLY A 182 12.44 -6.69 19.75
CA GLY A 182 11.42 -5.65 19.84
C GLY A 182 10.60 -5.54 18.56
N LEU A 183 11.26 -5.48 17.39
CA LEU A 183 10.58 -5.39 16.08
C LEU A 183 9.75 -6.63 15.79
N LEU A 184 10.27 -7.82 16.11
CA LEU A 184 9.51 -9.07 15.98
C LEU A 184 8.24 -9.05 16.83
N GLY A 185 8.33 -8.58 18.07
CA GLY A 185 7.17 -8.41 18.94
C GLY A 185 6.15 -7.38 18.44
N GLU A 186 6.62 -6.28 17.84
CA GLU A 186 5.72 -5.28 17.23
C GLU A 186 5.06 -5.81 15.95
N ALA A 187 5.81 -6.52 15.11
CA ALA A 187 5.31 -7.16 13.91
C ALA A 187 4.25 -8.23 14.23
N ALA A 188 4.48 -9.07 15.25
CA ALA A 188 3.50 -10.05 15.72
C ALA A 188 2.21 -9.38 16.23
N LYS A 189 2.33 -8.35 17.07
CA LYS A 189 1.18 -7.56 17.56
C LYS A 189 0.40 -6.89 16.43
N TRP A 190 1.10 -6.41 15.40
CA TRP A 190 0.45 -5.87 14.21
C TRP A 190 -0.33 -6.98 13.48
N GLY A 191 0.32 -8.13 13.21
CA GLY A 191 -0.29 -9.27 12.54
C GLY A 191 -1.52 -9.87 13.24
N GLU A 192 -1.63 -9.77 14.56
CA GLU A 192 -2.85 -10.18 15.29
C GLU A 192 -4.07 -9.26 15.04
N ARG A 193 -3.82 -8.05 14.54
CA ARG A 193 -4.82 -6.97 14.45
C ARG A 193 -5.14 -6.54 13.03
N VAL A 194 -4.51 -7.13 12.04
CA VAL A 194 -4.77 -6.81 10.63
C VAL A 194 -6.13 -7.34 10.17
N ASP A 195 -6.64 -6.73 9.11
CA ASP A 195 -7.72 -7.28 8.29
C ASP A 195 -7.16 -8.24 7.23
N GLU A 196 -8.03 -8.72 6.34
CA GLU A 196 -7.67 -9.61 5.24
C GLU A 196 -6.63 -8.98 4.31
N PHE A 197 -6.69 -7.65 4.13
CA PHE A 197 -5.70 -6.91 3.33
C PHE A 197 -4.32 -6.91 4.00
N GLY A 198 -4.24 -6.61 5.31
CA GLY A 198 -2.95 -6.66 6.00
C GLY A 198 -2.38 -8.08 6.09
N SER A 199 -3.22 -9.12 6.12
CA SER A 199 -2.77 -10.52 6.00
C SER A 199 -2.14 -10.79 4.63
N LEU A 200 -2.68 -10.23 3.54
CA LEU A 200 -2.06 -10.31 2.21
C LEU A 200 -0.67 -9.67 2.17
N VAL A 201 -0.51 -8.49 2.80
CA VAL A 201 0.80 -7.82 2.91
C VAL A 201 1.80 -8.69 3.68
N TRP A 202 1.38 -9.27 4.81
CA TRP A 202 2.23 -10.19 5.57
C TRP A 202 2.66 -11.39 4.74
N MET A 203 1.74 -12.02 4.01
CA MET A 203 2.04 -13.16 3.14
C MET A 203 3.07 -12.81 2.07
N ALA A 204 2.92 -11.67 1.38
CA ALA A 204 3.87 -11.22 0.38
C ALA A 204 5.29 -11.07 0.96
N ILE A 205 5.42 -10.58 2.19
CA ILE A 205 6.72 -10.43 2.85
C ILE A 205 7.34 -11.77 3.22
N THR A 206 6.52 -12.76 3.63
CA THR A 206 7.03 -14.10 3.93
C THR A 206 7.44 -14.90 2.68
N LEU A 207 7.02 -14.47 1.50
CA LEU A 207 7.37 -15.08 0.22
C LEU A 207 8.61 -14.46 -0.45
N ASN A 208 9.12 -13.37 0.12
CA ASN A 208 10.30 -12.63 -0.33
C ASN A 208 11.55 -13.14 0.40
#